data_AF-A0A4Q5VIS1-F1
#
_entry.id   AF-A0A4Q5VIS1-F1
#
_cell.length_a   1.000
_cell.length_b   1.000
_cell.length_c   1.000
_cell.angle_alpha   90.00
_cell.angle_beta   90.00
_cell.angle_gamma   90.00
#
_symmetry.space_group_name_H-M   'P 1'
#
loop_
_entity.id
_entity.type
_entity.pdbx_description
1 polymer ?
#
loop_
_entity_poly.entity_id
_entity_poly.type
_entity_poly.pdbx_seq_one_letter_code
_entity_poly.pdbx_strand_id
1 'polypeptide(L)'
;MIVRRLQDILNTSRDVQTETWASRRLLLEEDGMGFSMHETTIFAGTQTHIWYKNHLEAVYCVGGEGEVELIETGEIFKIVPGTLYALNKHDNHYLRATTADLKLICTFNPPLVGTEVHDEDGVYATPEQMRTAQV
;
A
#
# COMPACT_ATOMS: atom_id res chain seq x y z
N MET A 1 -16.65 -17.19 6.19
CA MET A 1 -15.35 -17.58 5.60
C MET A 1 -15.23 -16.87 4.26
N ILE A 2 -14.11 -16.19 4.02
CA ILE A 2 -13.87 -15.41 2.78
C ILE A 2 -12.78 -16.11 1.99
N VAL A 3 -13.02 -16.33 0.69
CA VAL A 3 -12.04 -16.90 -0.25
C VAL A 3 -12.06 -16.05 -1.51
N ARG A 4 -10.89 -15.55 -1.92
CA ARG A 4 -10.72 -14.75 -3.14
C ARG A 4 -9.43 -15.17 -3.83
N ARG A 5 -9.40 -15.02 -5.16
CA ARG A 5 -8.18 -15.18 -5.95
C ARG A 5 -7.81 -13.82 -6.52
N LEU A 6 -6.52 -13.52 -6.58
CA LEU A 6 -6.03 -12.27 -7.14
C LEU A 6 -6.57 -12.00 -8.55
N GLN A 7 -6.63 -13.03 -9.42
CA GLN A 7 -7.10 -12.84 -10.78
C GLN A 7 -8.58 -12.42 -10.86
N ASP A 8 -9.42 -12.76 -9.87
CA ASP A 8 -10.84 -12.34 -9.84
C ASP A 8 -10.97 -10.83 -9.50
N ILE A 9 -9.90 -10.22 -9.00
CA ILE A 9 -9.86 -8.80 -8.60
C ILE A 9 -9.42 -7.90 -9.75
N LEU A 10 -8.63 -8.41 -10.70
CA LEU A 10 -8.05 -7.61 -11.78
C LEU A 10 -9.15 -6.93 -12.60
N ASN A 11 -8.95 -5.64 -12.92
CA ASN A 11 -9.92 -4.80 -13.65
C ASN A 11 -11.27 -4.60 -12.94
N THR A 12 -11.35 -4.80 -11.63
CA THR A 12 -12.53 -4.45 -10.82
C THR A 12 -12.27 -3.19 -10.01
N SER A 13 -13.25 -2.71 -9.25
CA SER A 13 -13.05 -1.60 -8.29
C SER A 13 -12.01 -1.91 -7.21
N ARG A 14 -11.67 -3.19 -6.99
CA ARG A 14 -10.63 -3.62 -6.04
C ARG A 14 -9.22 -3.64 -6.65
N ASP A 15 -9.07 -3.36 -7.95
CA ASP A 15 -7.78 -3.19 -8.62
C ASP A 15 -7.55 -1.70 -8.86
N VAL A 16 -6.98 -1.03 -7.87
CA VAL A 16 -6.74 0.42 -7.90
C VAL A 16 -5.37 0.66 -8.51
N GLN A 17 -5.31 1.40 -9.61
CA GLN A 17 -4.08 1.70 -10.34
C GLN A 17 -3.84 3.21 -10.43
N THR A 18 -2.58 3.59 -10.25
CA THR A 18 -2.05 4.95 -10.44
C THR A 18 -0.91 4.91 -11.46
N GLU A 19 -0.22 6.04 -11.65
CA GLU A 19 0.96 6.11 -12.52
C GLU A 19 2.16 5.31 -11.97
N THR A 20 2.26 5.13 -10.66
CA THR A 20 3.45 4.54 -10.00
C THR A 20 3.20 3.18 -9.38
N TRP A 21 1.95 2.82 -9.13
CA TRP A 21 1.61 1.54 -8.51
C TRP A 21 0.23 1.01 -8.89
N ALA A 22 0.02 -0.27 -8.63
CA ALA A 22 -1.29 -0.90 -8.65
C ALA A 22 -1.51 -1.76 -7.39
N SER A 23 -2.62 -1.54 -6.68
CA SER A 23 -2.97 -2.22 -5.44
C SER A 23 -4.23 -3.06 -5.62
N ARG A 24 -4.08 -4.38 -5.48
CA ARG A 24 -5.16 -5.37 -5.58
C ARG A 24 -5.64 -5.70 -4.17
N ARG A 25 -6.87 -5.28 -3.87
CA ARG A 25 -7.43 -5.22 -2.50
C ARG A 25 -8.14 -6.52 -2.14
N LEU A 26 -7.41 -7.44 -1.51
CA LEU A 26 -7.86 -8.78 -1.16
C LEU A 26 -8.84 -8.77 0.02
N LEU A 27 -8.56 -7.96 1.05
CA LEU A 27 -9.45 -7.69 2.19
C LEU A 27 -9.59 -6.19 2.39
N LEU A 28 -10.80 -5.74 2.70
CA LEU A 28 -11.17 -4.34 2.96
C LEU A 28 -11.92 -4.21 4.30
N GLU A 29 -12.21 -2.97 4.71
CA GLU A 29 -13.03 -2.69 5.90
C GLU A 29 -14.36 -3.47 5.88
N GLU A 30 -15.05 -3.51 4.73
CA GLU A 30 -16.33 -4.23 4.58
C GLU A 30 -16.24 -5.73 4.88
N ASP A 31 -15.03 -6.31 4.84
CA ASP A 31 -14.79 -7.72 5.14
C ASP A 31 -14.69 -8.02 6.65
N GLY A 32 -14.65 -6.99 7.50
CA GLY A 32 -14.83 -7.12 8.95
C GLY A 32 -13.68 -7.80 9.71
N MET A 33 -12.49 -7.88 9.12
CA MET A 33 -11.34 -8.60 9.69
C MET A 33 -10.47 -7.76 10.66
N GLY A 34 -10.72 -6.45 10.76
CA GLY A 34 -9.95 -5.52 11.58
C GLY A 34 -8.66 -5.00 10.94
N PHE A 35 -8.36 -5.41 9.70
CA PHE A 35 -7.27 -4.91 8.87
C PHE A 35 -7.62 -5.12 7.39
N SER A 36 -6.99 -4.36 6.50
CA SER A 36 -7.07 -4.60 5.06
C SER A 36 -5.79 -5.27 4.57
N MET A 37 -5.88 -6.07 3.51
CA MET A 37 -4.73 -6.81 2.96
C MET A 37 -4.72 -6.71 1.44
N HIS A 38 -3.54 -6.41 0.89
CA HIS A 38 -3.36 -5.98 -0.49
C HIS A 38 -2.16 -6.69 -1.09
N GLU A 39 -2.25 -7.04 -2.37
CA GLU A 39 -1.06 -7.26 -3.19
C GLU A 39 -0.82 -5.99 -4.01
N THR A 40 0.27 -5.28 -3.72
CA THR A 40 0.63 -4.03 -4.38
C THR A 40 1.85 -4.26 -5.28
N THR A 41 1.79 -3.74 -6.50
CA THR A 41 2.95 -3.61 -7.38
C THR A 41 3.38 -2.16 -7.43
N ILE A 42 4.65 -1.89 -7.16
CA ILE A 42 5.29 -0.61 -7.50
C ILE A 42 6.01 -0.81 -8.83
N PHE A 43 5.74 0.06 -9.81
CA PHE A 43 6.25 -0.12 -11.17
C PHE A 43 7.73 0.24 -11.25
N ALA A 44 8.50 -0.56 -11.99
CA ALA A 44 9.94 -0.35 -12.16
C ALA A 44 10.29 1.10 -12.56
N GLY A 45 11.32 1.68 -11.94
CA GLY A 45 11.81 3.03 -12.22
C GLY A 45 10.92 4.16 -11.68
N THR A 46 9.90 3.85 -10.89
CA THR A 46 9.03 4.87 -10.28
C THR A 46 9.38 5.14 -8.82
N GLN A 47 8.93 6.30 -8.34
CA GLN A 47 9.03 6.72 -6.95
C GLN A 47 7.65 7.19 -6.48
N THR A 48 7.25 6.77 -5.29
CA THR A 48 6.02 7.24 -4.64
C THR A 48 6.37 7.86 -3.29
N HIS A 49 5.85 9.05 -3.02
CA HIS A 49 5.89 9.67 -1.70
C HIS A 49 4.71 9.16 -0.87
N ILE A 50 4.97 8.72 0.36
CA ILE A 50 3.97 8.08 1.20
C ILE A 50 4.11 8.56 2.64
N TRP A 51 2.99 8.95 3.25
CA TRP A 51 2.91 9.32 4.65
C TRP A 51 1.56 8.98 5.29
N TYR A 52 1.42 7.76 5.80
CA TYR A 52 0.18 7.31 6.42
C TYR A 52 0.00 7.84 7.83
N LYS A 53 -0.56 9.04 7.98
CA LYS A 53 -0.85 9.67 9.30
C LYS A 53 -1.92 8.92 10.12
N ASN A 54 -2.78 8.18 9.43
CA ASN A 54 -3.99 7.58 10.02
C ASN A 54 -3.94 6.06 10.11
N HIS A 55 -2.92 5.43 9.53
CA HIS A 55 -2.79 3.98 9.43
C HIS A 55 -1.37 3.56 9.78
N LEU A 56 -1.26 2.40 10.42
CA LEU A 56 -0.04 1.62 10.44
C LEU A 56 -0.06 0.69 9.24
N GLU A 57 1.10 0.50 8.62
CA GLU A 57 1.28 -0.45 7.53
C GLU A 57 2.44 -1.41 7.83
N ALA A 58 2.23 -2.69 7.54
CA ALA A 58 3.29 -3.67 7.42
C ALA A 58 3.37 -4.16 5.97
N VAL A 59 4.59 -4.19 5.43
CA VAL A 59 4.84 -4.46 4.01
C VAL A 59 5.87 -5.56 3.86
N TYR A 60 5.47 -6.66 3.22
CA TYR A 60 6.33 -7.82 2.99
C TYR A 60 6.60 -7.99 1.49
N CYS A 61 7.87 -8.00 1.10
CA CYS A 61 8.26 -8.17 -0.29
C CYS A 61 8.26 -9.65 -0.70
N VAL A 62 7.58 -9.94 -1.81
CA VAL A 62 7.47 -11.29 -2.38
C VAL A 62 8.10 -11.40 -3.78
N GLY A 63 8.52 -10.29 -4.38
CA GLY A 63 9.16 -10.28 -5.70
C GLY A 63 9.73 -8.91 -6.07
N GLY A 64 10.72 -8.90 -6.96
CA GLY A 64 11.36 -7.67 -7.44
C GLY A 64 12.44 -7.12 -6.53
N GLU A 65 12.87 -5.89 -6.80
CA GLU A 65 13.83 -5.16 -5.97
C GLU A 65 13.51 -3.66 -5.95
N GLY A 66 13.82 -3.04 -4.82
CA GLY A 66 13.55 -1.64 -4.58
C GLY A 66 14.21 -1.15 -3.31
N GLU A 67 13.72 -0.02 -2.81
CA GLU A 67 14.19 0.59 -1.58
C GLU A 67 13.10 1.45 -0.93
N VAL A 68 13.21 1.59 0.39
CA VAL A 68 12.47 2.59 1.16
C VAL A 68 13.47 3.59 1.76
N GLU A 69 13.20 4.87 1.57
CA GLU A 69 13.99 5.97 2.13
C GLU A 69 13.15 6.73 3.16
N LEU A 70 13.61 6.82 4.40
CA LEU A 70 12.99 7.66 5.42
C LEU A 70 13.35 9.12 5.17
N ILE A 71 12.35 9.99 5.02
CA ILE A 71 12.58 11.39 4.66
C ILE A 71 13.28 12.16 5.79
N GLU A 72 12.94 11.88 7.04
CA GLU A 72 13.48 12.61 8.19
C GLU A 72 14.97 12.34 8.42
N THR A 73 15.43 11.11 8.16
CA THR A 73 16.81 10.71 8.43
C THR A 73 17.66 10.58 7.16
N GLY A 74 17.04 10.44 5.99
CA GLY A 74 17.69 10.07 4.74
C GLY A 74 18.19 8.63 4.72
N GLU A 75 17.78 7.79 5.68
CA GLU A 75 18.22 6.39 5.73
C GLU A 75 17.50 5.57 4.66
N ILE A 76 18.28 4.81 3.88
CA ILE A 76 17.79 3.99 2.77
C ILE A 76 17.94 2.52 3.12
N PHE A 77 16.83 1.79 3.03
CA PHE A 77 16.77 0.36 3.25
C PHE A 77 16.44 -0.36 1.94
N LYS A 78 17.30 -1.31 1.56
CA LYS A 78 17.05 -2.14 0.38
C LYS A 78 15.90 -3.10 0.63
N ILE A 79 15.01 -3.22 -0.34
CA ILE A 79 13.89 -4.15 -0.35
C ILE A 79 14.16 -5.24 -1.39
N VAL A 80 14.14 -6.50 -0.93
CA VAL A 80 14.26 -7.72 -1.74
C VAL A 80 13.26 -8.76 -1.22
N PRO A 81 12.99 -9.86 -1.93
CA PRO A 81 12.05 -10.88 -1.44
C PRO A 81 12.46 -11.40 -0.07
N GLY A 82 11.52 -11.39 0.87
CA GLY A 82 11.76 -11.70 2.28
C GLY A 82 11.99 -10.48 3.18
N THR A 83 12.19 -9.28 2.63
CA THR A 83 12.23 -8.04 3.42
C THR A 83 10.83 -7.72 3.94
N LEU A 84 10.72 -7.49 5.25
CA LEU A 84 9.59 -6.87 5.92
C LEU A 84 10.03 -5.47 6.40
N TYR A 85 9.22 -4.46 6.13
CA TYR A 85 9.28 -3.21 6.87
C TYR A 85 7.89 -2.86 7.41
N ALA A 86 7.85 -2.10 8.50
CA ALA A 86 6.59 -1.68 9.12
C ALA A 86 6.70 -0.22 9.57
N LEU A 87 5.73 0.60 9.16
CA LEU A 87 5.68 2.04 9.40
C LEU A 87 5.01 2.31 10.75
N ASN A 88 5.63 1.81 11.81
CA ASN A 88 5.04 1.78 13.14
C ASN A 88 4.96 3.16 13.83
N LYS A 89 5.58 4.19 13.25
CA LYS A 89 5.53 5.57 13.75
C LYS A 89 4.92 6.54 12.75
N HIS A 90 4.16 6.04 11.76
CA HIS A 90 3.65 6.84 10.64
C HIS A 90 4.80 7.49 9.87
N ASP A 91 5.84 6.72 9.58
CA ASP A 91 7.09 7.19 9.01
C ASP A 91 6.88 7.76 7.60
N ASN A 92 7.36 8.98 7.38
CA ASN A 92 7.30 9.65 6.09
C ASN A 92 8.42 9.11 5.19
N HIS A 93 8.08 8.59 4.02
CA HIS A 93 9.06 7.87 3.22
C HIS A 93 8.83 7.97 1.72
N TYR A 94 9.90 7.73 0.97
CA TYR A 94 9.83 7.39 -0.44
C TYR A 94 9.92 5.88 -0.60
N LEU A 95 9.08 5.33 -1.47
CA LEU A 95 9.17 3.95 -1.93
C LEU A 95 9.54 3.94 -3.41
N ARG A 96 10.57 3.18 -3.76
CA ARG A 96 11.08 3.08 -5.14
C ARG A 96 11.20 1.63 -5.57
N ALA A 97 10.74 1.34 -6.77
CA ALA A 97 11.14 0.12 -7.47
C ALA A 97 12.31 0.44 -8.40
N THR A 98 13.40 -0.33 -8.32
CA THR A 98 14.63 -0.01 -9.05
C THR A 98 14.59 -0.55 -10.47
N THR A 99 15.15 -1.73 -10.72
CA THR A 99 15.31 -2.28 -12.07
C THR A 99 14.13 -3.13 -12.54
N ALA A 100 13.27 -3.55 -11.61
CA ALA A 100 12.11 -4.40 -11.85
C ALA A 100 10.93 -3.99 -10.97
N ASP A 101 9.73 -4.41 -11.35
CA ASP A 101 8.53 -4.22 -10.54
C ASP A 101 8.72 -4.83 -9.15
N LEU A 102 8.39 -4.07 -8.11
CA LEU A 102 8.40 -4.52 -6.73
C LEU A 102 7.01 -5.06 -6.36
N LYS A 103 6.92 -6.31 -5.89
CA LYS A 103 5.68 -6.99 -5.50
C LYS A 103 5.62 -7.12 -3.99
N LEU A 104 4.59 -6.53 -3.40
CA LEU A 104 4.46 -6.32 -1.96
C LEU A 104 3.12 -6.85 -1.46
N ILE A 105 3.14 -7.53 -0.31
CA ILE A 105 1.95 -7.81 0.47
C ILE A 105 1.85 -6.74 1.55
N CYS A 106 0.84 -5.88 1.45
CA CYS A 106 0.62 -4.77 2.37
C CYS A 106 -0.55 -5.10 3.30
N THR A 107 -0.40 -4.80 4.59
CA THR A 107 -1.44 -4.92 5.59
C THR A 107 -1.61 -3.60 6.33
N PHE A 108 -2.83 -3.08 6.37
CA PHE A 108 -3.13 -1.80 7.02
C PHE A 108 -4.01 -1.97 8.26
N ASN A 109 -3.72 -1.16 9.28
CA ASN A 109 -4.55 -1.01 10.47
C ASN A 109 -4.66 0.48 10.86
N PRO A 110 -5.86 1.10 10.92
CA PRO A 110 -7.18 0.53 10.57
C PRO A 110 -7.27 0.05 9.10
N PRO A 111 -8.26 -0.78 8.73
CA PRO A 111 -8.43 -1.21 7.34
C PRO A 111 -8.73 -0.03 6.41
N LEU A 112 -8.24 -0.11 5.17
CA LEU A 112 -8.69 0.76 4.09
C LEU A 112 -10.12 0.42 3.65
N VAL A 113 -10.88 1.42 3.22
CA VAL A 113 -12.33 1.31 3.01
C VAL A 113 -12.67 0.74 1.64
N GLY A 114 -12.01 1.20 0.58
CA GLY A 114 -12.52 0.95 -0.77
C GLY A 114 -11.53 1.25 -1.87
N THR A 115 -11.57 2.47 -2.40
CA THR A 115 -10.80 2.90 -3.57
C THR A 115 -9.89 4.10 -3.26
N GLU A 116 -9.59 4.37 -1.98
CA GLU A 116 -8.74 5.51 -1.62
C GLU A 116 -7.39 5.47 -2.33
N VAL A 117 -6.92 6.62 -2.81
CA VAL A 117 -5.56 6.82 -3.35
C VAL A 117 -4.85 7.85 -2.49
N HIS A 118 -3.52 7.92 -2.60
CA HIS A 118 -2.75 8.94 -1.91
C HIS A 118 -3.17 10.33 -2.39
N ASP A 119 -3.32 11.27 -1.46
CA ASP A 119 -3.42 12.69 -1.79
C ASP A 119 -2.03 13.28 -2.13
N GLU A 120 -1.98 14.60 -2.37
CA GLU A 120 -0.75 15.33 -2.70
C GLU A 120 0.32 15.24 -1.59
N ASP A 121 -0.08 14.97 -0.35
CA ASP A 121 0.82 14.81 0.80
C ASP A 121 1.23 13.34 1.02
N GLY A 122 0.82 12.42 0.16
CA GLY A 122 1.10 10.98 0.28
C GLY A 122 0.22 10.26 1.31
N VAL A 123 -0.93 10.82 1.68
CA VAL A 123 -1.79 10.33 2.76
C VAL A 123 -3.01 9.61 2.18
N TYR A 124 -3.44 8.51 2.82
CA TYR A 124 -4.80 7.98 2.63
C TYR A 124 -5.77 8.69 3.57
N ALA A 125 -6.90 9.13 3.03
CA ALA A 125 -8.00 9.68 3.82
C ALA A 125 -8.45 8.67 4.89
N THR A 126 -8.94 9.18 6.03
CA THR A 126 -9.47 8.31 7.09
C THR A 126 -10.72 7.56 6.62
N PRO A 127 -11.06 6.42 7.24
CA PRO A 127 -12.29 5.72 6.93
C PRO A 127 -13.55 6.58 7.06
N GLU A 128 -13.58 7.49 8.04
CA GLU A 128 -14.68 8.44 8.24
C GLU A 128 -14.79 9.47 7.11
N GLN A 129 -13.66 10.00 6.65
CA GLN A 129 -13.61 10.94 5.51
C GLN A 129 -14.10 10.25 4.23
N MET A 130 -13.64 9.02 3.98
CA MET A 130 -14.06 8.24 2.81
C MET A 130 -15.57 7.95 2.80
N ARG A 131 -16.16 7.63 3.96
CA ARG A 131 -17.62 7.41 4.08
C ARG A 131 -18.44 8.68 3.89
N THR A 132 -17.94 9.82 4.34
CA THR A 132 -18.64 11.11 4.21
C THR A 132 -18.65 11.61 2.76
N ALA A 133 -17.60 11.33 1.99
CA ALA A 133 -17.49 11.74 0.59
C ALA A 133 -18.35 10.91 -0.39
N GLN A 134 -18.94 9.80 0.07
CA GLN A 134 -19.83 8.94 -0.72
C GLN A 134 -21.32 9.26 -0.53
N VAL A 135 -21.66 10.32 0.23
CA VAL A 135 -23.04 10.79 0.51
C VAL A 135 -23.38 12.00 -0.33
#